data_AF-A0A9D9GAC7-F1
#
_entry.id   AF-A0A9D9GAC7-F1
#
_cell.length_a   1.000
_cell.length_b   1.000
_cell.length_c   1.000
_cell.angle_alpha   90.00
_cell.angle_beta   90.00
_cell.angle_gamma   90.00
#
_symmetry.space_group_name_H-M   'P 1'
#
loop_
_entity.id
_entity.type
_entity.pdbx_description
1 polymer ?
#
loop_
_entity_poly.entity_id
_entity_poly.type
_entity_poly.pdbx_seq_one_letter_code
_entity_poly.pdbx_strand_id
1 'polypeptide(L)'
;MKKNILFLAVASLLLVACDNQSLDNQYSNEIRINASLGETRATLSNFELGDKMSLYAVEYNGEEVAEVQTAGNYINNEEMTYDGSEWSSARTLYWSENPCDFYGFYPYRPTGSMKDVYFEVAADQSKPTADGVLGGYEASDLMWAKAENVSQSDGTVNLLFHHMMTRVVVEIVRGASYEGELPEDITVHLYNTVTTALVDWTAGMLEVYPLAPRKTITMRQLDADSFDAIVVPQFIERRTPLVEITMEGIAYLLETSMSFRPGKQHTLTLTLNTSPDQEKIEIDIDGDISDWQ
;
A
#
# COMPACT_ATOMS: atom_id res chain seq x y z
N MET A 1 60.07 -59.28 40.99
CA MET A 1 60.66 -58.51 42.11
C MET A 1 59.81 -57.27 42.32
N LYS A 2 59.33 -57.07 43.55
CA LYS A 2 58.61 -55.87 43.99
C LYS A 2 59.52 -54.65 43.88
N LYS A 3 58.97 -53.49 43.49
CA LYS A 3 59.35 -52.20 44.09
C LYS A 3 58.20 -51.21 43.96
N ASN A 4 57.90 -50.65 45.12
CA ASN A 4 56.83 -49.76 45.48
C ASN A 4 57.26 -48.30 45.32
N ILE A 5 56.26 -47.42 45.19
CA ILE A 5 56.22 -46.01 45.67
C ILE A 5 56.97 -44.97 44.81
N LEU A 6 56.28 -43.94 44.30
CA LEU A 6 56.11 -42.64 44.99
C LEU A 6 55.19 -41.70 44.19
N PHE A 7 54.28 -41.04 44.92
CA PHE A 7 53.35 -40.00 44.49
C PHE A 7 54.09 -38.73 44.01
N LEU A 8 53.61 -38.12 42.93
CA LEU A 8 53.72 -36.68 42.71
C LEU A 8 52.38 -36.17 42.15
N ALA A 9 51.59 -35.54 43.02
CA ALA A 9 50.36 -34.85 42.63
C ALA A 9 50.75 -33.47 42.06
N VAL A 10 50.57 -33.28 40.75
CA VAL A 10 50.67 -31.97 40.12
C VAL A 10 49.27 -31.36 40.12
N ALA A 11 49.07 -30.33 40.94
CA ALA A 11 47.86 -29.53 40.94
C ALA A 11 47.89 -28.60 39.72
N SER A 12 47.22 -28.98 38.65
CA SER A 12 46.96 -28.12 37.50
C SER A 12 45.86 -27.11 37.85
N LEU A 13 46.22 -25.84 37.97
CA LEU A 13 45.26 -24.73 38.00
C LEU A 13 44.49 -24.72 36.68
N LEU A 14 43.19 -25.02 36.74
CA LEU A 14 42.25 -24.70 35.68
C LEU A 14 42.02 -23.18 35.72
N LEU A 15 42.64 -22.45 34.81
CA LEU A 15 42.15 -21.12 34.44
C LEU A 15 40.85 -21.33 33.69
N VAL A 16 39.72 -21.12 34.37
CA VAL A 16 38.44 -20.88 33.73
C VAL A 16 38.57 -19.54 33.01
N ALA A 17 38.90 -19.59 31.72
CA ALA A 17 38.60 -18.48 30.84
C ALA A 17 37.08 -18.44 30.72
N CYS A 18 36.44 -17.57 31.49
CA CYS A 18 35.12 -17.09 31.12
C CYS A 18 35.28 -16.44 29.75
N ASP A 19 34.87 -17.18 28.72
CA ASP A 19 34.60 -16.60 27.42
C ASP A 19 33.40 -15.69 27.62
N ASN A 20 33.68 -14.44 28.01
CA ASN A 20 32.74 -13.35 27.82
C ASN A 20 32.63 -13.16 26.31
N GLN A 21 31.86 -14.02 25.63
CA GLN A 21 31.10 -13.55 24.49
C GLN A 21 30.10 -12.54 25.05
N SER A 22 30.59 -11.32 25.25
CA SER A 22 29.74 -10.15 25.11
C SER A 22 29.01 -10.35 23.79
N LEU A 23 27.71 -10.58 23.88
CA LEU A 23 26.80 -10.30 22.78
C LEU A 23 26.97 -8.82 22.50
N ASP A 24 27.94 -8.50 21.66
CA ASP A 24 28.12 -7.19 21.06
C ASP A 24 26.96 -7.07 20.07
N ASN A 25 25.75 -6.84 20.59
CA ASN A 25 24.75 -6.09 19.86
C ASN A 25 25.29 -4.67 19.80
N GLN A 26 26.34 -4.50 19.00
CA GLN A 26 26.76 -3.21 18.51
C GLN A 26 25.57 -2.75 17.67
N TYR A 27 24.68 -1.94 18.27
CA TYR A 27 23.60 -1.29 17.52
C TYR A 27 24.29 -0.61 16.35
N SER A 28 24.06 -1.14 15.13
CA SER A 28 24.55 -0.47 13.93
C SER A 28 24.04 0.97 14.00
N ASN A 29 24.90 1.94 13.74
CA ASN A 29 24.45 3.34 13.67
C ASN A 29 23.60 3.59 12.43
N GLU A 30 23.40 2.57 11.60
CA GLU A 30 22.60 2.62 10.39
C GLU A 30 21.11 2.45 10.71
N ILE A 31 20.28 3.26 10.06
CA ILE A 31 18.82 3.13 10.09
C ILE A 31 18.43 1.96 9.20
N ARG A 32 17.61 1.05 9.73
CA ARG A 32 16.92 0.01 8.96
C ARG A 32 15.44 0.33 8.88
N ILE A 33 14.88 0.21 7.69
CA ILE A 33 13.46 0.44 7.43
C ILE A 33 12.78 -0.90 7.16
N ASN A 34 11.71 -1.15 7.89
CA ASN A 34 10.73 -2.19 7.58
C ASN A 34 9.41 -1.49 7.24
N ALA A 35 8.88 -1.73 6.04
CA ALA A 35 7.56 -1.24 5.66
C ALA A 35 6.62 -2.41 5.41
N SER A 36 5.44 -2.33 5.98
CA SER A 36 4.38 -3.35 5.89
C SER A 36 3.03 -2.70 5.66
N LEU A 37 2.10 -3.44 5.07
CA LEU A 37 0.73 -3.01 4.82
C LEU A 37 -0.23 -3.73 5.78
N GLY A 38 -1.15 -2.99 6.42
CA GLY A 38 -2.19 -3.55 7.29
C GLY A 38 -1.70 -4.11 8.63
N GLU A 39 -2.63 -4.50 9.53
CA GLU A 39 -2.31 -4.85 10.93
C GLU A 39 -1.58 -6.20 11.14
N THR A 40 -1.33 -6.98 10.08
CA THR A 40 -0.71 -8.30 10.22
C THR A 40 0.79 -8.20 10.48
N ARG A 41 1.17 -8.39 11.74
CA ARG A 41 2.54 -8.67 12.17
C ARG A 41 3.03 -10.03 11.67
N ALA A 42 3.36 -10.15 10.38
CA ALA A 42 4.21 -11.23 9.85
C ALA A 42 4.56 -10.96 8.39
N THR A 43 5.79 -10.49 8.12
CA THR A 43 6.64 -10.70 6.91
C THR A 43 6.04 -10.69 5.49
N LEU A 44 4.77 -10.38 5.31
CA LEU A 44 4.11 -10.19 4.03
C LEU A 44 4.13 -8.68 3.77
N SER A 45 5.15 -8.23 3.06
CA SER A 45 5.04 -6.97 2.34
C SER A 45 4.15 -7.23 1.13
N ASN A 46 3.01 -6.55 1.04
CA ASN A 46 2.22 -6.47 -0.20
C ASN A 46 2.91 -5.57 -1.26
N PHE A 47 4.21 -5.32 -1.10
CA PHE A 47 5.04 -4.54 -2.01
C PHE A 47 5.75 -5.47 -2.99
N GLU A 48 5.97 -4.99 -4.20
CA GLU A 48 6.57 -5.73 -5.31
C GLU A 48 8.04 -5.33 -5.54
N LEU A 49 8.82 -6.24 -6.11
CA LEU A 49 10.20 -5.95 -6.51
C LEU A 49 10.27 -4.69 -7.37
N GLY A 50 11.04 -3.70 -6.92
CA GLY A 50 11.23 -2.43 -7.61
C GLY A 50 10.28 -1.32 -7.16
N ASP A 51 9.35 -1.60 -6.25
CA ASP A 51 8.53 -0.58 -5.60
C ASP A 51 9.40 0.47 -4.92
N LYS A 52 8.92 1.71 -4.99
CA LYS A 52 9.64 2.86 -4.44
C LYS A 52 8.75 3.66 -3.51
N MET A 53 9.30 4.09 -2.38
CA MET A 53 8.64 5.03 -1.47
C MET A 53 9.55 6.21 -1.14
N SER A 54 8.94 7.31 -0.74
CA SER A 54 9.60 8.47 -0.15
C SER A 54 9.73 8.28 1.37
N LEU A 55 10.94 8.40 1.90
CA LEU A 55 11.19 8.43 3.34
C LEU A 55 11.55 9.85 3.80
N TYR A 56 10.89 10.31 4.86
CA TYR A 56 11.25 11.53 5.59
C TYR A 56 11.49 11.21 7.06
N ALA A 57 12.31 12.01 7.71
CA ALA A 57 12.51 11.96 9.16
C ALA A 57 12.60 13.38 9.71
N VAL A 58 11.84 13.68 10.77
CA VAL A 58 11.84 14.96 11.48
C VAL A 58 12.38 14.74 12.87
N GLU A 59 13.46 15.43 13.19
CA GLU A 59 14.15 15.29 14.47
C GLU A 59 13.39 16.04 15.58
N TYR A 60 13.35 15.44 16.77
CA TYR A 60 12.86 16.08 17.98
C TYR A 60 13.85 17.11 18.53
N ASN A 61 13.32 18.22 19.02
CA ASN A 61 14.05 19.19 19.82
C ASN A 61 13.53 19.14 21.27
N GLY A 62 14.13 18.27 22.09
CA GLY A 62 13.59 17.95 23.41
C GLY A 62 12.30 17.14 23.29
N GLU A 63 11.20 17.66 23.82
CA GLU A 63 9.88 17.00 23.76
C GLU A 63 9.03 17.45 22.55
N GLU A 64 9.51 18.42 21.77
CA GLU A 64 8.79 18.98 20.62
C GLU A 64 9.31 18.40 19.30
N VAL A 65 8.41 18.16 18.35
CA VAL A 65 8.74 17.81 16.96
C VAL A 65 7.96 18.71 16.01
N ALA A 66 8.64 19.20 14.98
CA ALA A 66 7.99 19.99 13.94
C ALA A 66 7.16 19.09 13.01
N GLU A 67 6.23 19.68 12.27
CA GLU A 67 5.56 18.99 11.17
C GLU A 67 6.55 18.74 10.01
N VAL A 68 6.43 17.60 9.33
CA VAL A 68 7.25 17.30 8.15
C VAL A 68 7.12 18.39 7.07
N GLN A 69 8.26 18.90 6.61
CA GLN A 69 8.34 19.98 5.62
C GLN A 69 8.80 19.45 4.26
N THR A 70 8.58 20.20 3.19
CA THR A 70 9.11 19.86 1.85
C THR A 70 10.63 19.67 1.85
N ALA A 71 11.35 20.46 2.65
CA ALA A 71 12.80 20.37 2.81
C ALA A 71 13.22 20.86 4.20
N GLY A 72 14.46 20.53 4.61
CA GLY A 72 15.03 20.97 5.89
C GLY A 72 14.77 20.04 7.07
N ASN A 73 14.15 18.88 6.84
CA ASN A 73 14.05 17.82 7.85
C ASN A 73 15.39 17.07 7.99
N TYR A 74 15.47 16.13 8.93
CA TYR A 74 16.64 15.26 9.13
C TYR A 74 16.89 14.36 7.92
N ILE A 75 15.84 13.72 7.42
CA ILE A 75 15.83 13.03 6.11
C ILE A 75 14.76 13.69 5.25
N ASN A 76 15.14 14.05 4.02
CA ASN A 76 14.23 14.69 3.05
C ASN A 76 14.08 13.80 1.83
N ASN A 77 12.87 13.26 1.65
CA ASN A 77 12.46 12.52 0.46
C ASN A 77 13.49 11.48 -0.03
N GLU A 78 14.05 10.69 0.90
CA GLU A 78 14.96 9.63 0.49
C GLU A 78 14.18 8.59 -0.31
N GLU A 79 14.63 8.30 -1.53
CA GLU A 79 14.06 7.25 -2.35
C GLU A 79 14.48 5.89 -1.78
N MET A 80 13.52 5.19 -1.19
CA MET A 80 13.67 3.80 -0.76
C MET A 80 13.17 2.90 -1.88
N THR A 81 13.90 1.83 -2.20
CA THR A 81 13.51 0.80 -3.17
C THR A 81 13.38 -0.54 -2.47
N TYR A 82 12.31 -1.27 -2.79
CA TYR A 82 12.10 -2.64 -2.31
C TYR A 82 12.77 -3.63 -3.27
N ASP A 83 13.64 -4.48 -2.76
CA ASP A 83 14.37 -5.48 -3.57
C ASP A 83 13.71 -6.87 -3.61
N GLY A 84 12.48 -6.97 -3.11
CA GLY A 84 11.77 -8.24 -2.92
C GLY A 84 12.02 -8.89 -1.55
N SER A 85 12.86 -8.29 -0.71
CA SER A 85 13.09 -8.72 0.67
C SER A 85 13.18 -7.54 1.65
N GLU A 86 13.92 -6.50 1.31
CA GLU A 86 14.18 -5.34 2.17
C GLU A 86 14.06 -4.01 1.44
N TRP A 87 13.84 -2.96 2.22
CA TRP A 87 13.83 -1.57 1.73
C TRP A 87 15.21 -0.95 1.94
N SER A 88 15.80 -0.45 0.86
CA SER A 88 17.10 0.21 0.90
C SER A 88 17.11 1.51 0.10
N SER A 89 17.97 2.44 0.50
CA SER A 89 18.27 3.68 -0.21
C SER A 89 19.64 3.62 -0.88
N ALA A 90 19.88 4.48 -1.87
CA ALA A 90 21.16 4.51 -2.59
C ALA A 90 22.36 4.85 -1.68
N ARG A 91 22.13 5.62 -0.62
CA ARG A 91 23.11 5.89 0.44
C ARG A 91 22.68 5.25 1.75
N THR A 92 23.64 4.93 2.60
CA THR A 92 23.38 4.53 3.99
C THR A 92 22.79 5.70 4.78
N LEU A 93 21.73 5.41 5.53
CA LEU A 93 21.09 6.35 6.47
C LEU A 93 21.60 6.06 7.87
N TYR A 94 21.85 7.10 8.66
CA TYR A 94 22.37 6.98 10.03
C TYR A 94 21.40 7.62 11.02
N TRP A 95 21.40 7.10 12.24
CA TRP A 95 20.58 7.63 13.34
C TRP A 95 21.02 9.04 13.73
N SER A 96 20.05 9.86 14.11
CA SER A 96 20.34 11.09 14.85
C SER A 96 20.59 10.80 16.33
N GLU A 97 21.19 11.77 17.02
CA GLU A 97 21.34 11.71 18.49
C GLU A 97 19.98 11.86 19.20
N ASN A 98 19.02 12.56 18.58
CA ASN A 98 17.65 12.71 19.08
C ASN A 98 16.69 11.73 18.37
N PRO A 99 15.56 11.36 19.01
CA PRO A 99 14.49 10.64 18.34
C PRO A 99 13.97 11.39 17.12
N CYS A 100 13.36 10.66 16.18
CA CYS A 100 12.74 11.22 14.99
C CYS A 100 11.32 10.67 14.78
N ASP A 101 10.44 11.51 14.23
CA ASP A 101 9.25 11.05 13.53
C ASP A 101 9.63 10.66 12.10
N PHE A 102 9.33 9.43 11.70
CA PHE A 102 9.54 8.91 10.35
C PHE A 102 8.22 8.89 9.58
N TYR A 103 8.27 9.31 8.31
CA TYR A 103 7.14 9.30 7.40
C TYR A 103 7.49 8.52 6.14
N GLY A 104 6.57 7.68 5.69
CA GLY A 104 6.67 6.95 4.43
C GLY A 104 5.52 7.33 3.51
N PHE A 105 5.82 7.72 2.26
CA PHE A 105 4.81 8.02 1.24
C PHE A 105 5.03 7.13 0.02
N TYR A 106 3.97 6.46 -0.43
CA TYR A 106 4.02 5.56 -1.57
C TYR A 106 2.95 5.93 -2.62
N PRO A 107 3.24 5.77 -3.93
CA PRO A 107 4.56 5.51 -4.50
C PRO A 107 5.49 6.73 -4.37
N TYR A 108 6.80 6.51 -4.52
CA TYR A 108 7.81 7.56 -4.50
C TYR A 108 7.48 8.66 -5.52
N ARG A 109 7.65 9.91 -5.10
CA ARG A 109 7.56 11.07 -5.97
C ARG A 109 8.70 12.05 -5.70
N PRO A 110 9.21 12.74 -6.73
CA PRO A 110 10.10 13.87 -6.53
C PRO A 110 9.49 14.90 -5.57
N THR A 111 10.36 15.60 -4.85
CA THR A 111 9.98 16.50 -3.76
C THR A 111 8.99 17.57 -4.23
N GLY A 112 7.88 17.72 -3.51
CA GLY A 112 6.83 18.69 -3.77
C GLY A 112 6.31 19.34 -2.48
N SER A 113 5.20 20.07 -2.57
CA SER A 113 4.49 20.56 -1.39
C SER A 113 4.11 19.39 -0.47
N MET A 114 4.00 19.63 0.84
CA MET A 114 3.47 18.65 1.79
C MET A 114 1.95 18.73 1.95
N LYS A 115 1.35 19.85 1.54
CA LYS A 115 -0.08 20.13 1.65
C LYS A 115 -0.66 20.54 0.30
N ASP A 116 -1.96 20.31 0.13
CA ASP A 116 -2.72 20.61 -1.08
C ASP A 116 -2.07 20.02 -2.36
N VAL A 117 -1.51 18.82 -2.24
CA VAL A 117 -0.87 18.15 -3.38
C VAL A 117 -1.93 17.54 -4.27
N TYR A 118 -1.97 17.97 -5.52
CA TYR A 118 -2.82 17.36 -6.53
C TYR A 118 -2.28 15.96 -6.86
N PHE A 119 -3.11 14.95 -6.62
CA PHE A 119 -2.85 13.60 -7.06
C PHE A 119 -4.01 13.08 -7.90
N GLU A 120 -3.70 12.49 -9.05
CA GLU A 120 -4.70 11.98 -9.97
C GLU A 120 -4.56 10.46 -10.12
N VAL A 121 -5.63 9.72 -9.84
CA VAL A 121 -5.70 8.28 -10.17
C VAL A 121 -5.86 8.12 -11.68
N ALA A 122 -5.25 7.08 -12.24
CA ALA A 122 -5.27 6.85 -13.68
C ALA A 122 -6.69 6.54 -14.17
N ALA A 123 -7.06 7.10 -15.33
CA ALA A 123 -8.31 6.81 -16.01
C ALA A 123 -8.28 5.43 -16.72
N ASP A 124 -7.09 4.92 -17.05
CA ASP A 124 -6.91 3.57 -17.56
C ASP A 124 -6.07 2.78 -16.55
N GLN A 125 -6.72 1.91 -15.78
CA GLN A 125 -6.06 1.03 -14.80
C GLN A 125 -5.94 -0.41 -15.32
N SER A 126 -6.34 -0.67 -16.56
CA SER A 126 -6.39 -2.02 -17.12
C SER A 126 -5.03 -2.66 -17.41
N LYS A 127 -3.97 -1.84 -17.49
CA LYS A 127 -2.64 -2.27 -17.90
C LYS A 127 -1.76 -2.55 -16.68
N PRO A 128 -1.10 -3.71 -16.63
CA PRO A 128 -0.16 -4.02 -15.57
C PRO A 128 1.12 -3.18 -15.70
N THR A 129 1.89 -3.16 -14.62
CA THR A 129 3.28 -2.70 -14.62
C THR A 129 4.11 -3.44 -15.68
N ALA A 130 4.88 -2.69 -16.47
CA ALA A 130 5.75 -3.24 -17.50
C ALA A 130 7.03 -2.41 -17.63
N ASP A 131 8.17 -3.07 -17.85
CA ASP A 131 9.48 -2.44 -18.10
C ASP A 131 9.89 -1.39 -17.05
N GLY A 132 9.53 -1.61 -15.78
CA GLY A 132 9.83 -0.70 -14.67
C GLY A 132 8.96 0.56 -14.62
N VAL A 133 7.88 0.60 -15.40
CA VAL A 133 6.86 1.66 -15.37
C VAL A 133 5.59 1.08 -14.74
N LEU A 134 5.14 1.70 -13.64
CA LEU A 134 3.92 1.29 -12.95
C LEU A 134 2.72 1.33 -13.89
N GLY A 135 1.89 0.30 -13.80
CA GLY A 135 0.57 0.26 -14.43
C GLY A 135 -0.34 1.35 -13.85
N GLY A 136 -1.45 1.63 -14.53
CA GLY A 136 -2.37 2.68 -14.08
C GLY A 136 -2.99 2.36 -12.71
N TYR A 137 -3.21 1.08 -12.40
CA TYR A 137 -3.69 0.64 -11.10
C TYR A 137 -2.63 0.90 -10.03
N GLU A 138 -1.41 0.37 -10.19
CA GLU A 138 -0.35 0.46 -9.19
C GLU A 138 0.10 1.91 -8.97
N ALA A 139 0.13 2.73 -10.03
CA ALA A 139 0.43 4.16 -9.93
C ALA A 139 -0.65 4.96 -9.18
N SER A 140 -1.88 4.42 -9.09
CA SER A 140 -3.02 5.03 -8.40
C SER A 140 -3.05 4.69 -6.90
N ASP A 141 -2.28 3.69 -6.46
CA ASP A 141 -2.31 3.21 -5.07
C ASP A 141 -1.51 4.12 -4.14
N LEU A 142 -2.19 5.13 -3.60
CA LEU A 142 -1.59 6.07 -2.66
C LEU A 142 -1.62 5.49 -1.24
N MET A 143 -0.45 5.34 -0.63
CA MET A 143 -0.32 4.87 0.75
C MET A 143 0.55 5.79 1.61
N TRP A 144 0.25 5.80 2.91
CA TRP A 144 0.94 6.62 3.89
C TRP A 144 1.26 5.83 5.16
N ALA A 145 2.41 6.12 5.77
CA ALA A 145 2.80 5.61 7.07
C ALA A 145 3.50 6.69 7.91
N LYS A 146 3.34 6.60 9.23
CA LYS A 146 4.12 7.38 10.19
C LYS A 146 4.53 6.51 11.38
N ALA A 147 5.78 6.62 11.80
CA ALA A 147 6.31 6.05 13.03
C ALA A 147 6.85 7.19 13.89
N GLU A 148 6.32 7.34 15.10
CA GLU A 148 6.60 8.49 15.95
C GLU A 148 7.69 8.21 17.00
N ASN A 149 8.49 9.23 17.32
CA ASN A 149 9.45 9.20 18.41
C ASN A 149 10.39 7.97 18.42
N VAL A 150 10.96 7.62 17.27
CA VAL A 150 11.82 6.44 17.11
C VAL A 150 13.29 6.84 17.26
N SER A 151 14.03 6.08 18.06
CA SER A 151 15.45 6.27 18.35
C SER A 151 16.30 5.08 17.91
N GLN A 152 17.64 5.25 17.94
CA GLN A 152 18.58 4.15 17.68
C GLN A 152 18.32 2.93 18.58
N SER A 153 17.90 3.15 19.82
CA SER A 153 17.67 2.06 20.79
C SER A 153 16.46 1.17 20.44
N ASP A 154 15.53 1.69 19.63
CA ASP A 154 14.38 0.93 19.11
C ASP A 154 14.75 0.01 17.94
N GLY A 155 15.92 0.25 17.32
CA GLY A 155 16.51 -0.63 16.31
C GLY A 155 15.99 -0.40 14.90
N THR A 156 14.90 -1.06 14.50
CA THR A 156 14.36 -0.95 13.13
C THR A 156 13.16 0.00 13.12
N VAL A 157 13.12 0.96 12.20
CA VAL A 157 11.95 1.80 11.96
C VAL A 157 10.89 0.95 11.26
N ASN A 158 9.74 0.75 11.91
CA ASN A 158 8.63 0.02 11.32
C ASN A 158 7.57 1.02 10.83
N LEU A 159 7.38 1.10 9.52
CA LEU A 159 6.38 1.92 8.86
C LEU A 159 5.18 1.05 8.50
N LEU A 160 4.08 1.26 9.22
CA LEU A 160 2.80 0.60 8.94
C LEU A 160 2.00 1.45 7.95
N PHE A 161 2.03 1.06 6.68
CA PHE A 161 1.29 1.72 5.61
C PHE A 161 -0.20 1.38 5.67
N HIS A 162 -1.00 2.34 5.23
CA HIS A 162 -2.41 2.16 4.92
C HIS A 162 -2.76 2.85 3.60
N HIS A 163 -3.74 2.30 2.89
CA HIS A 163 -4.28 2.91 1.67
C HIS A 163 -5.05 4.18 2.00
N MET A 164 -4.77 5.25 1.27
CA MET A 164 -5.49 6.52 1.38
C MET A 164 -6.71 6.56 0.45
N MET A 165 -6.68 5.78 -0.63
CA MET A 165 -7.75 5.69 -1.63
C MET A 165 -8.82 4.67 -1.25
N THR A 166 -9.81 4.51 -2.13
CA THR A 166 -10.80 3.42 -2.04
C THR A 166 -10.54 2.40 -3.14
N ARG A 167 -10.60 1.11 -2.82
CA ARG A 167 -10.68 0.03 -3.82
C ARG A 167 -12.12 -0.27 -4.13
N VAL A 168 -12.45 -0.36 -5.41
CA VAL A 168 -13.75 -0.81 -5.89
C VAL A 168 -13.54 -2.12 -6.60
N VAL A 169 -14.26 -3.15 -6.19
CA VAL A 169 -14.30 -4.45 -6.85
C VAL A 169 -15.68 -4.62 -7.47
N VAL A 170 -15.73 -5.04 -8.72
CA VAL A 170 -16.95 -5.46 -9.40
C VAL A 170 -16.84 -6.96 -9.63
N GLU A 171 -17.78 -7.71 -9.06
CA GLU A 171 -17.89 -9.16 -9.24
C GLU A 171 -19.09 -9.45 -10.13
N ILE A 172 -18.91 -10.24 -11.18
CA ILE A 172 -19.97 -10.63 -12.11
C ILE A 172 -20.38 -12.06 -11.80
N VAL A 173 -21.63 -12.25 -11.39
CA VAL A 173 -22.14 -13.57 -11.02
C VAL A 173 -23.27 -13.99 -11.95
N ARG A 174 -23.29 -15.28 -12.29
CA ARG A 174 -24.38 -15.88 -13.07
C ARG A 174 -25.59 -16.08 -12.19
N GLY A 175 -26.71 -15.48 -12.55
CA GLY A 175 -28.00 -15.72 -11.92
C GLY A 175 -28.55 -17.11 -12.25
N ALA A 176 -29.57 -17.55 -11.51
CA ALA A 176 -30.14 -18.90 -11.65
C ALA A 176 -30.71 -19.19 -13.05
N SER A 177 -31.06 -18.14 -13.79
CA SER A 177 -31.63 -18.21 -15.14
C SER A 177 -30.60 -17.95 -16.25
N TYR A 178 -29.32 -17.73 -15.90
CA TYR A 178 -28.25 -17.53 -16.87
C TYR A 178 -27.85 -18.86 -17.52
N GLU A 179 -27.85 -18.90 -18.84
CA GLU A 179 -27.44 -20.07 -19.62
C GLU A 179 -26.05 -19.82 -20.24
N GLY A 180 -25.18 -20.83 -20.20
CA GLY A 180 -23.84 -20.76 -20.80
C GLY A 180 -22.74 -20.29 -19.85
N GLU A 181 -21.58 -19.99 -20.43
CA GLU A 181 -20.43 -19.41 -19.75
C GLU A 181 -20.40 -17.88 -19.93
N LEU A 182 -19.73 -17.18 -19.02
CA LEU A 182 -19.50 -15.75 -19.19
C LEU A 182 -18.61 -15.51 -20.44
N PRO A 183 -18.84 -14.44 -21.21
CA PRO A 183 -17.96 -14.05 -22.30
C PRO A 183 -16.53 -13.79 -21.80
N GLU A 184 -15.53 -14.04 -22.65
CA GLU A 184 -14.12 -13.76 -22.31
C GLU A 184 -13.76 -12.28 -22.50
N ASP A 185 -14.57 -11.51 -23.26
CA ASP A 185 -14.30 -10.14 -23.70
C ASP A 185 -15.00 -9.08 -22.83
N ILE A 186 -15.06 -9.31 -21.52
CA ILE A 186 -15.72 -8.38 -20.60
C ILE A 186 -14.81 -7.19 -20.30
N THR A 187 -15.34 -5.98 -20.47
CA THR A 187 -14.69 -4.75 -19.99
C THR A 187 -15.60 -4.01 -19.02
N VAL A 188 -15.04 -3.55 -17.91
CA VAL A 188 -15.79 -2.80 -16.90
C VAL A 188 -15.24 -1.39 -16.77
N HIS A 189 -16.15 -0.42 -16.80
CA HIS A 189 -15.85 0.99 -16.58
C HIS A 189 -16.57 1.51 -15.35
N LEU A 190 -15.86 2.28 -14.53
CA LEU A 190 -16.44 3.07 -13.45
C LEU A 190 -16.63 4.52 -13.91
N TYR A 191 -17.88 4.91 -14.09
CA TYR A 191 -18.28 6.22 -14.56
C TYR A 191 -18.40 7.25 -13.44
N ASN A 192 -18.47 8.52 -13.85
CA ASN A 192 -18.85 9.65 -13.00
C ASN A 192 -17.92 9.89 -11.80
N THR A 193 -16.65 9.47 -11.89
CA THR A 193 -15.68 9.64 -10.81
C THR A 193 -14.87 10.92 -10.98
N VAL A 194 -14.66 11.68 -9.91
CA VAL A 194 -13.58 12.66 -9.88
C VAL A 194 -12.28 11.91 -9.63
N THR A 195 -11.30 12.03 -10.53
CA THR A 195 -10.02 11.28 -10.44
C THR A 195 -8.93 12.04 -9.69
N THR A 196 -9.16 13.30 -9.32
CA THR A 196 -8.16 14.14 -8.63
C THR A 196 -8.50 14.32 -7.17
N ALA A 197 -7.50 14.11 -6.30
CA ALA A 197 -7.54 14.39 -4.88
C ALA A 197 -6.57 15.53 -4.53
N LEU A 198 -6.87 16.24 -3.43
CA LEU A 198 -5.92 17.09 -2.70
C LEU A 198 -5.39 16.28 -1.52
N VAL A 199 -4.08 16.12 -1.46
CA VAL A 199 -3.40 15.31 -0.44
C VAL A 199 -2.68 16.20 0.56
N ASP A 200 -2.87 15.88 1.85
CA ASP A 200 -2.07 16.38 2.97
C ASP A 200 -1.18 15.25 3.49
N TRP A 201 0.09 15.30 3.08
CA TRP A 201 1.12 14.33 3.47
C TRP A 201 1.52 14.44 4.94
N THR A 202 1.30 15.58 5.56
CA THR A 202 1.65 15.80 6.96
C THR A 202 0.74 15.03 7.91
N ALA A 203 -0.51 14.85 7.51
CA ALA A 203 -1.55 14.19 8.28
C ALA A 203 -1.98 12.83 7.73
N GLY A 204 -1.51 12.43 6.54
CA GLY A 204 -1.97 11.21 5.88
C GLY A 204 -3.45 11.29 5.50
N MET A 205 -3.90 12.46 5.06
CA MET A 205 -5.29 12.71 4.69
C MET A 205 -5.41 13.15 3.23
N LEU A 206 -6.60 12.96 2.65
CA LEU A 206 -6.94 13.50 1.35
C LEU A 206 -8.42 13.85 1.27
N GLU A 207 -8.75 14.69 0.28
CA GLU A 207 -10.12 14.98 -0.11
C GLU A 207 -10.24 15.05 -1.64
N VAL A 208 -11.45 14.84 -2.14
CA VAL A 208 -11.73 15.02 -3.57
C VAL A 208 -11.52 16.48 -3.99
N TYR A 209 -10.84 16.72 -5.11
CA TYR A 209 -10.70 18.08 -5.65
C TYR A 209 -12.00 18.53 -6.32
N PRO A 210 -12.76 19.49 -5.75
CA PRO A 210 -14.14 19.74 -6.16
C PRO A 210 -14.28 20.38 -7.55
N LEU A 211 -13.19 20.93 -8.10
CA LEU A 211 -13.18 21.58 -9.41
C LEU A 211 -12.70 20.64 -10.54
N ALA A 212 -12.23 19.43 -10.22
CA ALA A 212 -11.85 18.48 -11.24
C ALA A 212 -13.07 17.99 -12.03
N PRO A 213 -12.94 17.79 -13.35
CA PRO A 213 -13.99 17.16 -14.13
C PRO A 213 -14.13 15.69 -13.70
N ARG A 214 -15.33 15.16 -13.91
CA ARG A 214 -15.56 13.72 -13.77
C ARG A 214 -15.02 12.99 -15.00
N LYS A 215 -14.48 11.80 -14.77
CA LYS A 215 -13.91 10.90 -15.77
C LYS A 215 -14.46 9.49 -15.59
N THR A 216 -14.13 8.67 -16.56
CA THR A 216 -14.34 7.23 -16.56
C THR A 216 -13.04 6.55 -16.21
N ILE A 217 -13.10 5.53 -15.36
CA ILE A 217 -11.97 4.65 -15.09
C ILE A 217 -12.23 3.32 -15.78
N THR A 218 -11.35 2.91 -16.68
CA THR A 218 -11.29 1.52 -17.16
C THR A 218 -10.66 0.67 -16.07
N MET A 219 -11.41 -0.30 -15.57
CA MET A 219 -11.00 -1.14 -14.45
C MET A 219 -9.97 -2.17 -14.89
N ARG A 220 -9.13 -2.61 -13.95
CA ARG A 220 -8.23 -3.75 -14.11
C ARG A 220 -9.02 -5.05 -14.02
N GLN A 221 -8.72 -5.99 -14.89
CA GLN A 221 -9.26 -7.35 -14.76
C GLN A 221 -8.46 -8.08 -13.68
N LEU A 222 -9.14 -8.49 -12.61
CA LEU A 222 -8.54 -9.22 -11.50
C LEU A 222 -8.61 -10.74 -11.78
N ASP A 223 -9.78 -11.21 -12.19
CA ASP A 223 -10.03 -12.58 -12.67
C ASP A 223 -10.98 -12.55 -13.88
N ALA A 224 -11.40 -13.72 -14.37
CA ALA A 224 -12.31 -13.82 -15.51
C ALA A 224 -13.66 -13.09 -15.28
N ASP A 225 -14.13 -13.05 -14.04
CA ASP A 225 -15.43 -12.52 -13.61
C ASP A 225 -15.31 -11.40 -12.57
N SER A 226 -14.10 -10.92 -12.28
CA SER A 226 -13.86 -9.89 -11.28
C SER A 226 -12.93 -8.79 -11.79
N PHE A 227 -13.26 -7.55 -11.46
CA PHE A 227 -12.54 -6.37 -11.91
C PHE A 227 -12.33 -5.43 -10.73
N ASP A 228 -11.20 -4.73 -10.70
CA ASP A 228 -10.93 -3.76 -9.66
C ASP A 228 -10.37 -2.43 -10.15
N ALA A 229 -10.61 -1.39 -9.36
CA ALA A 229 -10.09 -0.06 -9.60
C ALA A 229 -9.86 0.69 -8.29
N ILE A 230 -8.89 1.59 -8.33
CA ILE A 230 -8.59 2.54 -7.26
C ILE A 230 -9.27 3.86 -7.58
N VAL A 231 -10.02 4.38 -6.63
CA VAL A 231 -10.81 5.61 -6.79
C VAL A 231 -10.51 6.59 -5.67
N VAL A 232 -10.61 7.87 -5.99
CA VAL A 232 -10.62 8.93 -4.98
C VAL A 232 -11.87 8.74 -4.10
N PRO A 233 -11.74 8.70 -2.76
CA PRO A 233 -12.88 8.66 -1.85
C PRO A 233 -13.84 9.82 -2.10
N GLN A 234 -15.09 9.50 -2.44
CA GLN A 234 -16.10 10.46 -2.84
C GLN A 234 -17.51 9.85 -2.75
N PHE A 235 -18.52 10.71 -2.83
CA PHE A 235 -19.91 10.29 -2.94
C PHE A 235 -20.42 10.42 -4.38
N ILE A 236 -20.98 9.33 -4.90
CA ILE A 236 -21.65 9.28 -6.20
C ILE A 236 -23.15 9.13 -5.98
N GLU A 237 -23.93 10.02 -6.58
CA GLU A 237 -25.39 9.97 -6.55
C GLU A 237 -25.96 8.98 -7.57
N ARG A 238 -27.11 8.37 -7.25
CA ARG A 238 -27.77 7.37 -8.10
C ARG A 238 -28.25 7.88 -9.46
N ARG A 239 -28.28 9.20 -9.70
CA ARG A 239 -28.83 9.82 -10.93
C ARG A 239 -27.89 9.76 -12.14
N THR A 240 -26.73 9.14 -11.98
CA THR A 240 -25.71 8.97 -12.99
C THR A 240 -25.29 7.51 -12.99
N PRO A 241 -25.13 6.87 -14.15
CA PRO A 241 -24.54 5.54 -14.23
C PRO A 241 -23.21 5.51 -13.49
N LEU A 242 -23.03 4.52 -12.62
CA LEU A 242 -21.79 4.29 -11.88
C LEU A 242 -20.94 3.23 -12.58
N VAL A 243 -21.55 2.15 -13.05
CA VAL A 243 -20.84 1.04 -13.68
C VAL A 243 -21.36 0.87 -15.11
N GLU A 244 -20.43 0.62 -16.03
CA GLU A 244 -20.72 0.07 -17.34
C GLU A 244 -20.00 -1.26 -17.50
N ILE A 245 -20.74 -2.28 -17.91
CA ILE A 245 -20.16 -3.54 -18.36
C ILE A 245 -20.37 -3.61 -19.87
N THR A 246 -19.31 -3.88 -20.63
CA THR A 246 -19.42 -4.24 -22.04
C THR A 246 -19.06 -5.71 -22.21
N MET A 247 -19.93 -6.46 -22.87
CA MET A 247 -19.73 -7.89 -23.18
C MET A 247 -20.28 -8.15 -24.58
N GLU A 248 -19.55 -8.89 -25.42
CA GLU A 248 -19.95 -9.17 -26.82
C GLU A 248 -20.36 -7.92 -27.63
N GLY A 249 -19.75 -6.76 -27.31
CA GLY A 249 -20.04 -5.48 -27.95
C GLY A 249 -21.33 -4.77 -27.49
N ILE A 250 -22.04 -5.29 -26.48
CA ILE A 250 -23.21 -4.65 -25.86
C ILE A 250 -22.80 -4.02 -24.52
N ALA A 251 -23.13 -2.75 -24.33
CA ALA A 251 -22.87 -2.00 -23.10
C ALA A 251 -24.12 -1.92 -22.21
N TYR A 252 -23.95 -2.24 -20.92
CA TYR A 252 -24.98 -2.20 -19.88
C TYR A 252 -24.63 -1.15 -18.84
N LEU A 253 -25.48 -0.14 -18.70
CA LEU A 253 -25.30 0.96 -17.75
C LEU A 253 -26.08 0.71 -16.46
N LEU A 254 -25.39 0.84 -15.34
CA LEU A 254 -25.91 0.52 -14.02
C LEU A 254 -25.90 1.75 -13.12
N GLU A 255 -27.08 2.12 -12.63
CA GLU A 255 -27.30 3.28 -11.77
C GLU A 255 -27.39 2.85 -10.30
N THR A 256 -26.39 3.24 -9.51
CA THR A 256 -26.41 3.11 -8.06
C THR A 256 -25.71 4.30 -7.41
N SER A 257 -26.00 4.55 -6.14
CA SER A 257 -25.26 5.53 -5.34
C SER A 257 -24.21 4.83 -4.50
N MET A 258 -23.01 5.42 -4.40
CA MET A 258 -21.92 4.87 -3.60
C MET A 258 -21.22 5.95 -2.79
N SER A 259 -20.85 5.63 -1.55
CA SER A 259 -20.01 6.46 -0.70
C SER A 259 -18.67 5.76 -0.54
N PHE A 260 -17.73 6.06 -1.44
CA PHE A 260 -16.37 5.55 -1.38
C PHE A 260 -15.63 6.18 -0.19
N ARG A 261 -14.96 5.35 0.60
CA ARG A 261 -14.33 5.73 1.87
C ARG A 261 -12.83 5.41 1.84
N PRO A 262 -11.97 6.27 2.41
CA PRO A 262 -10.53 6.05 2.42
C PRO A 262 -10.18 4.75 3.14
N GLY A 263 -9.23 3.99 2.60
CA GLY A 263 -8.73 2.73 3.15
C GLY A 263 -9.74 1.57 3.12
N LYS A 264 -10.82 1.69 2.35
CA LYS A 264 -11.86 0.65 2.25
C LYS A 264 -11.90 0.01 0.88
N GLN A 265 -12.31 -1.25 0.87
CA GLN A 265 -12.77 -1.93 -0.33
C GLN A 265 -14.29 -1.91 -0.37
N HIS A 266 -14.86 -1.57 -1.53
CA HIS A 266 -16.29 -1.67 -1.82
C HIS A 266 -16.48 -2.71 -2.91
N THR A 267 -17.21 -3.78 -2.62
CA THR A 267 -17.53 -4.81 -3.60
C THR A 267 -18.95 -4.59 -4.13
N LEU A 268 -19.10 -4.51 -5.45
CA LEU A 268 -20.36 -4.45 -6.18
C LEU A 268 -20.58 -5.79 -6.88
N THR A 269 -21.54 -6.58 -6.39
CA THR A 269 -21.89 -7.86 -7.02
C THR A 269 -22.98 -7.63 -8.06
N LEU A 270 -22.69 -7.96 -9.31
CA LEU A 270 -23.55 -7.78 -10.48
C LEU A 270 -24.08 -9.14 -10.92
N THR A 271 -25.37 -9.39 -10.69
CA THR A 271 -25.98 -10.68 -11.05
C THR A 271 -26.58 -10.62 -12.44
N LEU A 272 -26.02 -11.35 -13.41
CA LEU A 272 -26.59 -11.49 -14.75
C LEU A 272 -27.69 -12.55 -14.74
N ASN A 273 -28.96 -12.16 -14.78
CA ASN A 273 -30.08 -13.11 -14.72
C ASN A 273 -30.49 -13.67 -16.09
N THR A 274 -29.96 -13.14 -17.20
CA THR A 274 -30.22 -13.64 -18.56
C THR A 274 -28.95 -13.50 -19.40
N SER A 275 -28.79 -14.36 -20.41
CA SER A 275 -27.64 -14.29 -21.33
C SER A 275 -27.74 -13.08 -22.27
N PRO A 276 -26.62 -12.57 -22.80
CA PRO A 276 -26.59 -11.44 -23.75
C PRO A 276 -27.54 -11.57 -24.94
N ASP A 277 -27.82 -12.80 -25.34
CA ASP A 277 -28.67 -13.22 -26.45
C ASP A 277 -30.17 -13.02 -26.18
N GLN A 278 -30.56 -12.76 -24.93
CA GLN A 278 -31.96 -12.58 -24.54
C GLN A 278 -32.40 -11.11 -24.59
N GLU A 279 -33.67 -10.86 -24.94
CA GLU A 279 -34.23 -9.51 -25.15
C GLU A 279 -34.18 -8.57 -23.92
N LYS A 280 -33.93 -9.10 -22.72
CA LYS A 280 -33.85 -8.31 -21.48
C LYS A 280 -32.77 -8.88 -20.56
N ILE A 281 -31.80 -8.04 -20.20
CA ILE A 281 -30.84 -8.31 -19.12
C ILE A 281 -31.32 -7.67 -17.83
N GLU A 282 -31.50 -8.51 -16.81
CA GLU A 282 -31.78 -8.08 -15.44
C GLU A 282 -30.48 -8.19 -14.65
N ILE A 283 -30.00 -7.04 -14.15
CA ILE A 283 -28.79 -6.94 -13.33
C ILE A 283 -29.16 -6.42 -11.96
N ASP A 284 -28.94 -7.22 -10.93
CA ASP A 284 -29.02 -6.81 -9.52
C ASP A 284 -27.66 -6.35 -9.03
N ILE A 285 -27.64 -5.33 -8.16
CA ILE A 285 -26.42 -4.76 -7.56
C ILE A 285 -26.55 -4.80 -6.04
N ASP A 286 -25.70 -5.60 -5.42
CA ASP A 286 -25.50 -5.57 -3.97
C ASP A 286 -24.11 -5.00 -3.63
N GLY A 287 -24.04 -4.24 -2.54
CA GLY A 287 -22.82 -3.56 -2.10
C GLY A 287 -22.39 -4.04 -0.72
N ASP A 288 -21.12 -4.41 -0.59
CA ASP A 288 -20.47 -4.68 0.70
C ASP A 288 -19.23 -3.78 0.89
N ILE A 289 -18.86 -3.53 2.15
CA ILE A 289 -17.71 -2.71 2.51
C ILE A 289 -16.83 -3.42 3.53
N SER A 290 -15.54 -3.48 3.23
CA SER A 290 -14.52 -4.06 4.10
C SER A 290 -13.28 -3.16 4.18
N ASP A 291 -12.37 -3.49 5.10
CA ASP A 291 -11.03 -2.89 5.11
C ASP A 291 -10.28 -3.31 3.85
N TRP A 292 -9.56 -2.38 3.25
CA TRP A 292 -8.63 -2.71 2.18
C TRP A 292 -7.38 -3.33 2.81
N GLN A 293 -7.19 -4.63 2.55
CA GLN A 293 -6.01 -5.40 2.95
C GLN A 293 -4.89 -5.34 1.92
#